data_AF-A0A3N5L2D0-F1
#
_entry.id   AF-A0A3N5L2D0-F1
#
_cell.length_a   1.000
_cell.length_b   1.000
_cell.length_c   1.000
_cell.angle_alpha   90.00
_cell.angle_beta   90.00
_cell.angle_gamma   90.00
#
_symmetry.space_group_name_H-M   'P 1'
#
loop_
_entity.id
_entity.type
_entity.pdbx_description
1 polymer ?
#
loop_
_entity_poly.entity_id
_entity_poly.type
_entity_poly.pdbx_seq_one_letter_code
_entity_poly.pdbx_strand_id
1 'polypeptide(L)'
;MSARAAADRVGMGSPPLRDLLRGMRRVRAFEERVGELFSRAALPRHSHLYIGEEAVAVGACCAVRAQDYATSTHRGHGHLIAKGAGFERAFAEIAGKATGFCKGKGGTMHVADLSL
;
A
#
# COMPACT_ATOMS: atom_id res chain seq x y z
N MET A 1 16.96 6.85 -32.00
CA MET A 1 15.94 5.86 -31.60
C MET A 1 15.13 6.46 -30.47
N SER A 2 13.88 6.84 -30.75
CA SER A 2 13.03 7.63 -29.85
C SER A 2 12.54 6.80 -28.68
N ALA A 3 12.58 7.38 -27.47
CA ALA A 3 12.08 6.82 -26.21
C ALA A 3 10.61 6.38 -26.23
N ARG A 4 9.87 6.66 -27.31
CA ARG A 4 8.49 6.23 -27.53
C ARG A 4 8.31 4.73 -27.73
N ALA A 5 9.34 3.99 -28.17
CA ALA A 5 9.20 2.58 -28.56
C ALA A 5 9.20 1.58 -27.38
N ALA A 6 9.53 2.00 -26.16
CA ALA A 6 9.56 1.12 -24.99
C ALA A 6 8.20 0.99 -24.27
N ALA A 7 7.24 1.88 -24.54
CA ALA A 7 5.97 1.94 -23.83
C ALA A 7 4.90 0.96 -24.34
N ASP A 8 5.10 0.37 -25.52
CA ASP A 8 4.05 -0.39 -26.24
C ASP A 8 4.07 -1.92 -26.03
N ARG A 9 4.86 -2.46 -25.09
CA ARG A 9 4.99 -3.92 -24.89
C ARG A 9 4.19 -4.52 -23.73
N VAL A 10 3.23 -3.80 -23.16
CA VAL A 10 2.25 -4.37 -22.23
C VAL A 10 0.88 -3.96 -22.73
N GLY A 11 0.07 -4.94 -23.15
CA GLY A 11 -1.27 -4.76 -23.73
C GLY A 11 -2.35 -4.25 -22.77
N MET A 12 -1.99 -3.35 -21.87
CA MET A 12 -2.87 -2.52 -21.07
C MET A 12 -2.29 -1.11 -21.14
N GLY A 13 -3.08 -0.13 -21.60
CA GLY A 13 -2.61 1.26 -21.69
C GLY A 13 -1.95 1.65 -20.38
N SER A 14 -0.68 2.04 -20.43
CA SER A 14 0.07 2.38 -19.22
C SER A 14 -0.74 3.41 -18.42
N PRO A 15 -0.98 3.19 -17.12
CA PRO A 15 -1.72 4.13 -16.32
C PRO A 15 -1.05 5.51 -16.45
N PRO A 16 -1.83 6.60 -16.50
CA PRO A 16 -1.27 7.93 -16.58
C PRO A 16 -0.18 8.11 -15.52
N LEU A 17 0.98 8.65 -15.89
CA LEU A 17 2.11 8.83 -14.95
C LEU A 17 1.70 9.59 -13.68
N ARG A 18 0.69 10.45 -13.79
CA ARG A 18 0.08 11.18 -12.66
C ARG A 18 -0.58 10.24 -11.64
N ASP A 19 -1.20 9.16 -12.09
CA ASP A 19 -1.87 8.18 -11.23
C ASP A 19 -0.85 7.29 -10.53
N LEU A 20 0.20 6.87 -11.23
CA LEU A 20 1.34 6.18 -10.62
C LEU A 20 1.99 7.05 -9.54
N LEU A 21 2.25 8.32 -9.84
CA LEU A 21 2.81 9.26 -8.88
C LEU A 21 1.87 9.47 -7.69
N ARG A 22 0.56 9.59 -7.92
CA ARG A 22 -0.44 9.73 -6.86
C ARG A 22 -0.48 8.49 -5.96
N GLY A 23 -0.45 7.30 -6.55
CA GLY A 23 -0.36 6.03 -5.82
C GLY A 23 0.88 5.99 -4.93
N MET A 24 2.05 6.31 -5.47
CA MET A 24 3.31 6.31 -4.70
C MET A 24 3.28 7.34 -3.58
N ARG A 25 2.74 8.54 -3.83
CA ARG A 25 2.57 9.58 -2.79
C ARG A 25 1.60 9.17 -1.71
N ARG A 26 0.54 8.43 -2.06
CA ARG A 26 -0.42 7.88 -1.09
C ARG A 26 0.26 6.85 -0.19
N VAL A 27 1.02 5.91 -0.75
CA VAL A 27 1.82 4.96 0.04
C VAL A 27 2.80 5.71 0.95
N ARG A 28 3.59 6.65 0.40
CA ARG A 28 4.54 7.45 1.19
C ARG A 28 3.88 8.16 2.37
N ALA A 29 2.76 8.85 2.13
CA ALA A 29 2.07 9.60 3.17
C ALA A 29 1.53 8.69 4.28
N PHE A 30 1.06 7.49 3.92
CA PHE A 30 0.64 6.49 4.89
C PHE A 30 1.82 6.06 5.77
N GLU A 31 2.94 5.70 5.15
CA GLU A 31 4.15 5.23 5.84
C GLU A 31 4.78 6.29 6.74
N GLU A 32 4.91 7.53 6.26
CA GLU A 32 5.43 8.65 7.05
C GLU A 32 4.58 8.86 8.31
N ARG A 33 3.25 8.72 8.17
CA ARG A 33 2.35 8.82 9.31
C ARG A 33 2.47 7.65 10.27
N VAL A 34 2.64 6.42 9.78
CA VAL A 34 2.94 5.25 10.64
C VAL A 34 4.24 5.48 11.40
N GLY A 35 5.29 5.95 10.72
CA GLY A 35 6.58 6.29 11.33
C GLY A 35 6.45 7.36 12.40
N GLU A 36 5.74 8.45 12.13
CA GLU A 36 5.50 9.53 13.09
C GLU A 36 4.76 9.05 14.35
N LEU A 37 3.69 8.27 14.16
CA LEU A 37 2.91 7.70 15.28
C LEU A 37 3.76 6.73 16.11
N PHE A 38 4.62 5.94 15.46
CA PHE A 38 5.55 5.07 16.14
C PHE A 38 6.58 5.86 16.96
N SER A 39 7.20 6.89 16.38
CA SER A 39 8.17 7.75 17.09
C SER A 39 7.58 8.47 18.30
N ARG A 40 6.26 8.68 18.33
CA ARG A 40 5.52 9.26 19.46
C ARG A 40 5.04 8.23 20.48
N ALA A 41 5.44 6.96 20.35
CA ALA A 41 4.93 5.84 21.16
C ALA A 41 3.39 5.70 21.13
N ALA A 42 2.75 6.16 20.05
CA ALA A 42 1.29 6.11 19.89
C ALA A 42 0.79 4.80 19.25
N LEU A 43 1.71 3.92 18.84
CA LEU A 43 1.41 2.59 18.29
C LEU A 43 1.88 1.49 19.24
N PRO A 44 1.11 0.39 19.37
CA PRO A 44 1.40 -0.66 20.34
C PRO A 44 2.64 -1.50 20.00
N ARG A 45 3.07 -1.52 18.73
CA ARG A 45 4.20 -2.33 18.25
C ARG A 45 4.95 -1.64 17.11
N HIS A 46 6.21 -2.07 16.93
CA HIS A 46 7.09 -1.63 15.85
C HIS A 46 6.51 -2.01 14.48
N SER A 47 6.77 -1.17 13.47
CA SER A 47 6.31 -1.36 12.09
C SER A 47 7.48 -1.48 11.11
N HIS A 48 7.28 -2.22 10.03
CA HIS A 48 8.21 -2.32 8.92
C HIS A 48 7.78 -1.36 7.81
N LEU A 49 8.37 -0.16 7.77
CA LEU A 49 7.93 0.89 6.86
C LEU A 49 8.23 0.54 5.39
N TYR A 50 7.30 0.82 4.48
CA TYR A 50 7.44 0.59 3.04
C TYR A 50 8.16 1.74 2.29
N ILE A 51 8.75 2.69 3.02
CA ILE A 51 9.40 3.89 2.45
C ILE A 51 10.55 3.49 1.53
N GLY A 52 10.50 3.95 0.28
CA GLY A 52 11.51 3.69 -0.76
C GLY A 52 11.15 2.54 -1.70
N GLU A 53 10.12 1.74 -1.39
CA GLU A 53 9.66 0.63 -2.21
C GLU A 53 8.34 0.94 -2.93
N GLU A 54 7.85 2.19 -2.91
CA GLU A 54 6.49 2.54 -3.35
C GLU A 54 6.19 2.15 -4.80
N ALA A 55 7.18 2.26 -5.68
CA ALA A 55 7.06 1.88 -7.08
C ALA A 55 6.78 0.38 -7.26
N VAL A 56 7.26 -0.48 -6.35
CA VAL A 56 7.02 -1.93 -6.39
C VAL A 56 5.54 -2.20 -6.17
N ALA A 57 4.96 -1.71 -5.07
CA ALA A 57 3.57 -1.92 -4.76
C ALA A 57 2.62 -1.31 -5.80
N VAL A 58 2.86 -0.04 -6.18
CA VAL A 58 1.99 0.67 -7.12
C VAL A 58 2.09 0.08 -8.52
N GLY A 59 3.31 -0.18 -8.99
CA GLY A 59 3.53 -0.80 -10.30
C GLY A 59 2.89 -2.17 -10.40
N ALA A 60 3.08 -3.03 -9.37
CA ALA A 60 2.47 -4.34 -9.33
C ALA A 60 0.94 -4.27 -9.30
N CYS A 61 0.35 -3.44 -8.43
CA CYS A 61 -1.11 -3.31 -8.32
C CYS A 61 -1.75 -2.71 -9.58
N CYS A 62 -1.06 -1.83 -10.30
CA CYS A 62 -1.55 -1.29 -11.58
C CYS A 62 -1.42 -2.27 -12.75
N ALA A 63 -0.55 -3.27 -12.65
CA ALA A 63 -0.31 -4.27 -13.70
C ALA A 63 -1.23 -5.50 -13.59
N VAL A 64 -2.03 -5.59 -12.52
CA VAL A 64 -2.99 -6.67 -12.30
C VAL A 64 -4.42 -6.14 -12.38
N ARG A 65 -5.40 -7.04 -12.49
CA ARG A 65 -6.81 -6.66 -12.47
C ARG A 65 -7.24 -6.32 -11.04
N ALA A 66 -8.30 -5.53 -10.92
CA ALA A 66 -8.84 -5.14 -9.62
C ALA A 66 -9.18 -6.36 -8.76
N GLN A 67 -9.82 -7.37 -9.35
CA GLN A 67 -10.24 -8.62 -8.70
C GLN A 67 -9.12 -9.63 -8.44
N ASP A 68 -7.89 -9.39 -8.92
CA ASP A 68 -6.79 -10.33 -8.69
C ASP A 68 -6.32 -10.21 -7.24
N TYR A 69 -6.17 -11.34 -6.55
CA TYR A 69 -5.68 -11.34 -5.17
C TYR A 69 -4.21 -10.91 -5.11
N ALA A 70 -3.89 -10.10 -4.11
CA ALA A 70 -2.53 -9.74 -3.76
C ALA A 70 -2.18 -10.29 -2.36
N THR A 71 -0.99 -10.86 -2.24
CA THR A 71 -0.42 -11.27 -0.94
C THR A 71 0.91 -10.59 -0.74
N SER A 72 1.32 -10.42 0.52
CA SER A 72 2.59 -9.80 0.87
C SER A 72 3.22 -10.46 2.08
N THR A 73 4.41 -9.99 2.46
CA THR A 73 5.16 -10.45 3.62
C THR A 73 4.84 -9.55 4.84
N HIS A 74 5.75 -9.51 5.83
CA HIS A 74 5.67 -8.63 6.99
C HIS A 74 5.72 -7.12 6.66
N ARG A 75 6.04 -6.76 5.40
CA ARG A 75 6.14 -5.38 4.88
C ARG A 75 5.00 -5.07 3.90
N GLY A 76 3.77 -5.46 4.23
CA GLY A 76 2.63 -5.45 3.30
C GLY A 76 1.90 -4.12 3.09
N HIS A 77 2.25 -3.07 3.83
CA HIS A 77 1.50 -1.80 3.83
C HIS A 77 1.40 -1.16 2.44
N GLY A 78 2.50 -1.12 1.69
CA GLY A 78 2.51 -0.58 0.34
C GLY A 78 1.50 -1.27 -0.57
N HIS A 79 1.49 -2.60 -0.59
CA HIS A 79 0.55 -3.39 -1.40
C HIS A 79 -0.90 -3.16 -0.97
N LEU A 80 -1.17 -3.15 0.34
CA LEU A 80 -2.50 -2.89 0.89
C LEU A 80 -3.04 -1.52 0.44
N ILE A 81 -2.23 -0.47 0.59
CA ILE A 81 -2.62 0.90 0.23
C ILE A 81 -2.73 1.06 -1.29
N ALA A 82 -1.81 0.48 -2.05
CA ALA A 82 -1.83 0.53 -3.53
C ALA A 82 -3.03 -0.22 -4.12
N LYS A 83 -3.49 -1.30 -3.48
CA LYS A 83 -4.70 -2.04 -3.87
C LYS A 83 -6.00 -1.30 -3.56
N GLY A 84 -5.94 -0.21 -2.78
CA GLY A 84 -7.08 0.69 -2.58
C GLY A 84 -7.59 0.75 -1.14
N ALA A 85 -6.88 0.17 -0.17
CA ALA A 85 -7.31 0.26 1.22
C ALA A 85 -7.47 1.70 1.72
N GLY A 86 -8.52 1.90 2.52
CA GLY A 86 -8.77 3.16 3.22
C GLY A 86 -7.82 3.35 4.41
N PHE A 87 -7.30 4.57 4.56
CA PHE A 87 -6.35 4.91 5.63
C PHE A 87 -6.96 4.73 7.03
N GLU A 88 -8.22 5.10 7.23
CA GLU A 88 -8.85 5.02 8.55
C GLU A 88 -8.87 3.59 9.11
N ARG A 89 -9.35 2.63 8.30
CA ARG A 89 -9.37 1.21 8.70
C ARG A 89 -7.97 0.63 8.82
N ALA A 90 -7.02 1.04 7.97
CA ALA A 90 -5.64 0.59 8.05
C ALA A 90 -4.97 1.09 9.35
N PHE A 91 -5.10 2.37 9.68
CA PHE A 91 -4.58 2.93 10.93
C PHE A 91 -5.29 2.36 12.15
N ALA A 92 -6.61 2.13 12.09
CA ALA A 92 -7.34 1.46 13.16
C ALA A 92 -6.79 0.06 13.42
N GLU A 93 -6.47 -0.71 12.37
CA GLU A 93 -5.86 -2.03 12.51
C GLU A 93 -4.48 -1.96 13.15
N ILE A 94 -3.60 -1.07 12.65
CA ILE A 94 -2.25 -0.88 13.19
C ILE A 94 -2.28 -0.43 14.66
N ALA A 95 -3.26 0.39 15.03
CA ALA A 95 -3.48 0.85 16.40
C ALA A 95 -4.20 -0.18 17.30
N GLY A 96 -4.53 -1.37 16.80
CA GLY A 96 -5.20 -2.42 17.58
C GLY A 96 -6.68 -2.14 17.90
N LYS A 97 -7.35 -1.30 17.10
CA LYS A 97 -8.75 -0.93 17.31
C LYS A 97 -9.70 -1.91 16.62
N ALA A 98 -10.87 -2.11 17.23
CA ALA A 98 -11.91 -3.01 16.72
C ALA A 98 -12.47 -2.64 15.33
N THR A 99 -12.32 -1.37 14.91
CA THR A 99 -12.73 -0.88 13.59
C THR A 99 -11.71 -1.16 12.47
N GLY A 100 -10.57 -1.75 12.81
CA GLY A 100 -9.57 -2.19 11.83
C GLY A 100 -10.07 -3.30 10.91
N PHE A 101 -9.37 -3.54 9.81
CA PHE A 101 -9.70 -4.58 8.83
C PHE A 101 -9.90 -5.97 9.46
N CYS A 102 -9.08 -6.30 10.45
CA CYS A 102 -9.07 -7.57 11.16
C CYS A 102 -9.42 -7.40 12.64
N LYS A 103 -10.18 -6.34 12.97
CA LYS A 103 -10.61 -6.00 14.34
C LYS A 103 -9.45 -5.75 15.31
N GLY A 104 -8.33 -5.22 14.81
CA GLY A 104 -7.16 -4.87 15.62
C GLY A 104 -6.30 -6.06 16.05
N LYS A 105 -6.56 -7.25 15.50
CA LYS A 105 -5.85 -8.49 15.88
C LYS A 105 -4.63 -8.77 15.01
N GLY A 106 -4.64 -8.32 13.76
CA GLY A 106 -3.54 -8.52 12.84
C GLY A 106 -2.42 -7.50 13.04
N GLY A 107 -2.79 -6.29 13.44
CA GLY A 107 -1.84 -5.20 13.65
C GLY A 107 -1.08 -4.87 12.37
N THR A 108 0.17 -4.43 12.51
CA THR A 108 0.93 -3.90 11.38
C THR A 108 1.33 -4.94 10.32
N MET A 109 1.57 -6.20 10.70
CA MET A 109 2.10 -7.22 9.79
C MET A 109 1.01 -8.02 9.06
N HIS A 110 -0.20 -8.06 9.62
CA HIS A 110 -1.27 -8.95 9.15
C HIS A 110 -2.57 -8.18 8.89
N VAL A 111 -2.49 -7.15 8.05
CA VAL A 111 -3.68 -6.45 7.57
C VAL A 111 -4.18 -7.14 6.31
N ALA A 112 -5.43 -7.59 6.32
CA ALA A 112 -6.05 -8.28 5.18
C ALA A 112 -7.49 -7.82 4.97
N ASP A 113 -7.87 -7.65 3.71
CA ASP A 113 -9.26 -7.46 3.28
C ASP A 113 -9.48 -8.28 2.01
N LEU A 114 -10.46 -9.17 2.04
CA LEU A 114 -10.80 -10.05 0.92
C LEU A 114 -11.75 -9.37 -0.08
N SER A 115 -12.22 -8.16 0.23
CA SER A 115 -13.06 -7.35 -0.65
C SER A 115 -12.28 -6.31 -1.47
N LEU A 116 -10.95 -6.26 -1.29
CA LEU A 116 -10.01 -5.42 -2.07
C LEU A 116 -9.56 -6.09 -3.36
#